data_AF-F6GYY8-F1
#
_entry.id   AF-F6GYY8-F1
#
_cell.length_a   1.000
_cell.length_b   1.000
_cell.length_c   1.000
_cell.angle_alpha   90.00
_cell.angle_beta   90.00
_cell.angle_gamma   90.00
#
_symmetry.space_group_name_H-M   'P 1'
#
loop_
_entity.id
_entity.type
_entity.pdbx_description
1 polymer ?
#
loop_
_entity_poly.entity_id
_entity_poly.type
_entity_poly.pdbx_seq_one_letter_code
_entity_poly.pdbx_strand_id
1 'polypeptide(L)'
;METLINAAIPWAFGFPKFNTSNKHRVKPRTVRCLRKNDEVNRLFEAPSQMENGFHIVHICTEMVPVVSVGSLASYVTGLSHALQRQGNLVEVILPKYASLDLDEVQGLREIEAEFYSYFNGQLQGNRIWTGVVYGIGVTFIQPVHYSTFFTRERLYGYPDDFERFSYFSRASLDYIVKSGKQPDVLHIHNWETAIVGPLFWDVFVKQVQLRIKFICSMY
;
A
#
# COMPACT_ATOMS: atom_id res chain seq x y z
N MET A 1 -29.64 -13.06 -55.14
CA MET A 1 -28.44 -12.21 -55.21
C MET A 1 -27.98 -12.03 -53.77
N GLU A 2 -27.22 -13.01 -53.26
CA GLU A 2 -25.74 -12.99 -53.20
C GLU A 2 -25.24 -12.09 -52.04
N THR A 3 -24.37 -12.47 -51.10
CA THR A 3 -23.74 -13.73 -50.64
C THR A 3 -22.88 -13.37 -49.40
N LEU A 4 -22.87 -14.25 -48.38
CA LEU A 4 -21.74 -14.68 -47.49
C LEU A 4 -21.05 -13.61 -46.58
N ILE A 5 -20.74 -13.88 -45.30
CA ILE A 5 -19.80 -14.90 -44.80
C ILE A 5 -20.20 -15.42 -43.39
N ASN A 6 -20.13 -16.75 -43.27
CA ASN A 6 -20.16 -17.58 -42.06
C ASN A 6 -18.84 -17.52 -41.27
N ALA A 7 -18.88 -17.71 -39.95
CA ALA A 7 -18.15 -18.80 -39.29
C ALA A 7 -18.55 -18.93 -37.80
N ALA A 8 -19.01 -20.13 -37.46
CA ALA A 8 -19.38 -20.61 -36.13
C ALA A 8 -18.16 -21.16 -35.37
N ILE A 9 -18.23 -21.21 -34.03
CA ILE A 9 -17.41 -22.11 -33.20
C ILE A 9 -18.33 -22.81 -32.17
N PRO A 10 -18.21 -24.15 -31.97
CA PRO A 10 -19.27 -24.98 -31.40
C PRO A 10 -19.16 -25.18 -29.88
N TRP A 11 -20.32 -25.37 -29.26
CA TRP A 11 -20.49 -25.87 -27.90
C TRP A 11 -20.43 -27.40 -27.88
N ALA A 12 -19.56 -27.96 -27.03
CA ALA A 12 -19.78 -29.18 -26.24
C ALA A 12 -18.41 -29.71 -25.77
N PHE A 13 -18.24 -29.91 -24.46
CA PHE A 13 -17.73 -31.17 -23.89
C PHE A 13 -18.01 -31.17 -22.38
N GLY A 14 -18.44 -32.34 -21.89
CA GLY A 14 -19.17 -32.52 -20.65
C GLY A 14 -18.31 -32.50 -19.39
N PHE A 15 -18.96 -32.12 -18.28
CA PHE A 15 -18.44 -32.22 -16.93
C PHE A 15 -18.54 -33.66 -16.40
N PRO A 16 -17.46 -34.25 -15.86
CA PRO A 16 -17.57 -35.38 -14.97
C PRO A 16 -17.88 -34.90 -13.55
N LYS A 17 -18.93 -35.44 -12.93
CA LYS A 17 -19.13 -35.39 -11.48
C LYS A 17 -18.15 -36.36 -10.81
N PHE A 18 -17.43 -35.91 -9.79
CA PHE A 18 -16.76 -36.79 -8.82
C PHE A 18 -17.05 -36.33 -7.39
N ASN A 19 -17.49 -37.28 -6.56
CA ASN A 19 -17.86 -37.09 -5.16
C ASN A 19 -16.82 -37.72 -4.23
N THR A 20 -16.49 -36.97 -3.17
CA THR A 20 -15.97 -37.32 -1.83
C THR A 20 -14.72 -38.18 -1.60
N SER A 21 -13.95 -37.72 -0.60
CA SER A 21 -13.15 -38.49 0.37
C SER A 21 -11.74 -38.96 -0.04
N ASN A 22 -10.71 -38.17 0.31
CA ASN A 22 -9.73 -38.54 1.36
C ASN A 22 -8.66 -37.45 1.54
N LYS A 23 -8.45 -37.02 2.79
CA LYS A 23 -7.33 -36.17 3.18
C LYS A 23 -6.06 -37.03 3.17
N HIS A 24 -5.00 -36.66 2.43
CA HIS A 24 -3.60 -36.90 2.80
C HIS A 24 -2.70 -35.87 2.09
N ARG A 25 -2.03 -35.02 2.88
CA ARG A 25 -1.19 -33.91 2.43
C ARG A 25 0.23 -34.43 2.17
N VAL A 26 0.61 -34.57 0.90
CA VAL A 26 2.00 -34.85 0.49
C VAL A 26 2.80 -33.55 0.58
N LYS A 27 3.93 -33.57 1.33
CA LYS A 27 4.87 -32.43 1.40
C LYS A 27 5.75 -32.40 0.15
N PRO A 28 5.93 -31.26 -0.54
CA PRO A 28 6.94 -31.15 -1.59
C PRO A 28 8.34 -31.00 -0.97
N ARG A 29 9.30 -31.79 -1.48
CA ARG A 29 10.73 -31.67 -1.19
C ARG A 29 11.31 -30.49 -1.97
N THR A 30 11.84 -29.49 -1.28
CA THR A 30 12.57 -28.37 -1.91
C THR A 30 14.01 -28.78 -2.21
N VAL A 31 14.39 -28.73 -3.49
CA VAL A 31 15.78 -28.83 -3.95
C VAL A 31 16.46 -27.47 -3.73
N ARG A 32 17.60 -27.46 -3.03
CA ARG A 32 18.35 -26.25 -2.66
C ARG A 32 19.39 -25.93 -3.73
N CYS A 33 19.24 -24.81 -4.43
CA CYS A 33 20.30 -24.24 -5.27
C CYS A 33 20.87 -23.03 -4.51
N LEU A 34 22.11 -23.14 -4.03
CA LEU A 34 22.82 -22.07 -3.32
C LEU A 34 23.50 -21.15 -4.33
N ARG A 35 23.15 -19.87 -4.35
CA ARG A 35 23.97 -18.80 -4.94
C ARG A 35 24.19 -17.71 -3.90
N LYS A 36 25.46 -17.36 -3.70
CA LYS A 36 25.99 -16.29 -2.85
C LYS A 36 25.24 -14.97 -3.07
N ASN A 37 24.31 -14.61 -2.18
CA ASN A 37 23.80 -13.24 -1.95
C ASN A 37 23.07 -13.16 -0.58
N ASP A 38 23.57 -13.90 0.41
CA ASP A 38 22.83 -14.24 1.64
C ASP A 38 22.89 -13.18 2.75
N GLU A 39 23.67 -12.11 2.63
CA GLU A 39 23.82 -11.14 3.76
C GLU A 39 22.79 -10.01 3.75
N VAL A 40 22.38 -9.52 2.58
CA VAL A 40 21.37 -8.43 2.48
C VAL A 40 19.95 -8.97 2.64
N ASN A 41 19.69 -10.19 2.17
CA ASN A 41 18.38 -10.82 2.29
C ASN A 41 18.02 -11.21 3.74
N ARG A 42 19.01 -11.37 4.64
CA ARG A 42 18.75 -11.68 6.06
C ARG A 42 18.18 -10.52 6.86
N LEU A 43 18.36 -9.27 6.41
CA LEU A 43 17.67 -8.11 6.99
C LEU A 43 16.17 -8.07 6.62
N PHE A 44 15.77 -8.84 5.61
CA PHE A 44 14.40 -8.98 5.11
C PHE A 44 13.81 -10.38 5.33
N GLU A 45 14.50 -11.28 6.04
CA GLU A 45 13.92 -12.56 6.40
C GLU A 45 12.88 -12.35 7.50
N ALA A 46 11.61 -12.33 7.08
CA ALA A 46 10.47 -12.36 7.98
C ALA A 46 10.66 -13.52 8.99
N PRO A 47 10.50 -13.27 10.29
CA PRO A 47 10.68 -14.31 11.29
C PRO A 47 9.74 -15.48 11.00
N SER A 48 10.32 -16.68 11.01
CA SER A 48 9.62 -17.94 10.79
C SER A 48 8.44 -18.08 11.76
N GLN A 49 7.23 -18.02 11.21
CA GLN A 49 5.95 -18.37 11.84
C GLN A 49 5.64 -17.59 13.14
N MET A 50 5.29 -16.31 13.01
CA MET A 50 4.51 -15.61 14.05
C MET A 50 3.02 -15.85 13.80
N GLU A 51 2.41 -16.78 14.55
CA GLU A 51 0.95 -16.90 14.53
C GLU A 51 0.32 -15.74 15.34
N ASN A 52 -0.40 -14.87 14.62
CA ASN A 52 -1.31 -13.77 15.06
C ASN A 52 -0.80 -12.31 15.13
N GLY A 53 0.21 -11.90 14.35
CA GLY A 53 0.44 -10.46 14.09
C GLY A 53 -0.39 -9.99 12.88
N PHE A 54 -1.08 -8.84 12.98
CA PHE A 54 -1.73 -8.20 11.81
C PHE A 54 -0.72 -7.38 11.02
N HIS A 55 -0.88 -7.30 9.69
CA HIS A 55 -0.25 -6.29 8.86
C HIS A 55 -1.14 -5.04 8.80
N ILE A 56 -0.67 -3.94 9.39
CA ILE A 56 -1.41 -2.70 9.53
C ILE A 56 -0.69 -1.61 8.74
N VAL A 57 -1.40 -0.95 7.83
CA VAL A 57 -0.90 0.18 7.07
C VAL A 57 -1.67 1.43 7.47
N HIS A 58 -0.95 2.40 8.02
CA HIS A 58 -1.47 3.73 8.29
C HIS A 58 -1.32 4.63 7.05
N ILE A 59 -2.40 5.30 6.66
CA ILE A 59 -2.35 6.36 5.64
C ILE A 59 -2.68 7.66 6.35
N CYS A 60 -1.73 8.58 6.37
CA CYS A 60 -1.83 9.83 7.11
C CYS A 60 -1.06 10.96 6.41
N THR A 61 -1.18 12.17 6.96
CA THR A 61 -0.48 13.36 6.47
C THR A 61 0.66 13.80 7.40
N GLU A 62 0.68 13.31 8.63
CA GLU A 62 1.65 13.74 9.65
C GLU A 62 2.22 12.56 10.44
N MET A 63 3.52 12.60 10.75
CA MET A 63 4.22 11.62 11.59
C MET A 63 5.51 12.22 12.16
N VAL A 64 5.72 12.09 13.47
CA VAL A 64 6.97 12.50 14.13
C VAL A 64 8.07 11.47 13.84
N PRO A 65 9.33 11.90 13.55
CA PRO A 65 9.82 13.28 13.52
C PRO A 65 9.75 13.91 12.12
N VAL A 66 9.30 13.17 11.11
CA VAL A 66 9.42 13.56 9.70
C VAL A 66 8.63 14.82 9.36
N VAL A 67 7.40 14.93 9.85
CA VAL A 67 6.55 16.09 9.63
C VAL A 67 5.46 16.19 10.69
N SER A 68 5.34 17.37 11.30
CA SER A 68 4.37 17.64 12.36
C SER A 68 3.87 19.08 12.29
N VAL A 69 2.55 19.23 12.28
CA VAL A 69 1.85 20.51 12.42
C VAL A 69 0.96 20.50 13.66
N GLY A 70 0.32 19.35 13.95
CA GLY A 70 -0.57 19.17 15.09
C GLY A 70 -0.30 17.91 15.90
N SER A 71 -1.28 17.54 16.73
CA SER A 71 -1.22 16.35 17.61
C SER A 71 -1.29 15.02 16.87
N LEU A 72 -1.76 15.01 15.62
CA LEU A 72 -1.86 13.80 14.79
C LEU A 72 -0.50 13.12 14.64
N ALA A 73 0.56 13.88 14.38
CA ALA A 73 1.90 13.35 14.12
C ALA A 73 2.42 12.47 15.27
N SER A 74 2.30 12.97 16.49
CA SER A 74 2.69 12.26 17.71
C SER A 74 1.78 11.06 17.97
N TYR A 75 0.48 11.19 17.68
CA TYR A 75 -0.47 10.10 17.81
C TYR A 75 -0.14 8.93 16.88
N VAL A 76 0.07 9.17 15.58
CA VAL A 76 0.41 8.14 14.59
C VAL A 76 1.67 7.40 15.01
N THR A 77 2.69 8.13 15.45
CA THR A 77 3.96 7.57 15.90
C THR A 77 3.78 6.70 17.14
N GLY A 78 3.08 7.22 18.16
CA GLY A 78 2.81 6.49 19.41
C GLY A 78 1.95 5.24 19.20
N LEU A 79 0.89 5.34 18.39
CA LEU A 79 0.03 4.21 18.03
C LEU A 79 0.82 3.14 17.28
N SER A 80 1.61 3.54 16.28
CA SER A 80 2.42 2.61 15.47
C SER A 80 3.38 1.82 16.36
N HIS A 81 4.04 2.48 17.31
CA HIS A 81 4.89 1.80 18.28
C HIS A 81 4.13 0.85 19.21
N ALA A 82 2.95 1.27 19.69
CA ALA A 82 2.13 0.42 20.54
C ALA A 82 1.70 -0.87 19.80
N LEU A 83 1.31 -0.75 18.53
CA LEU A 83 0.93 -1.87 17.68
C LEU A 83 2.12 -2.77 17.35
N GLN A 84 3.31 -2.21 17.06
CA GLN A 84 4.52 -3.01 16.86
C GLN A 84 4.92 -3.80 18.10
N ARG A 85 4.82 -3.19 19.31
CA ARG A 85 5.10 -3.89 20.58
C ARG A 85 4.16 -5.06 20.84
N GLN A 86 2.98 -5.06 20.23
CA GLN A 86 2.04 -6.20 20.26
C GLN A 86 2.35 -7.28 19.21
N GLY A 87 3.43 -7.14 18.44
CA GLY A 87 3.85 -8.11 17.42
C GLY A 87 3.20 -7.90 16.05
N ASN A 88 2.57 -6.76 15.80
CA ASN A 88 2.01 -6.43 14.49
C ASN A 88 3.07 -5.85 13.56
N LEU A 89 2.96 -6.12 12.26
CA LEU A 89 3.73 -5.43 11.23
C LEU A 89 3.04 -4.10 10.93
N VAL A 90 3.70 -2.99 11.22
CA VAL A 90 3.13 -1.64 11.02
C VAL A 90 3.95 -0.86 10.03
N GLU A 91 3.27 -0.24 9.07
CA GLU A 91 3.85 0.64 8.07
C GLU A 91 3.04 1.93 7.95
N VAL A 92 3.69 3.01 7.52
CA VAL A 92 3.07 4.33 7.38
C VAL A 92 3.31 4.85 5.96
N ILE A 93 2.25 5.33 5.31
CA ILE A 93 2.31 6.00 4.00
C ILE A 93 2.00 7.49 4.22
N LEU A 94 2.90 8.33 3.69
CA LEU A 94 2.84 9.79 3.80
C LEU A 94 3.03 10.44 2.41
N PRO A 95 2.50 11.65 2.18
CA PRO A 95 2.90 12.46 1.04
C PRO A 95 4.37 12.88 1.20
N LYS A 96 5.10 12.95 0.09
CA LYS A 96 6.46 13.50 0.10
C LYS A 96 6.40 15.04 0.07
N TYR A 97 6.22 15.65 1.24
CA TYR A 97 6.29 17.10 1.38
C TYR A 97 7.70 17.64 1.07
N ALA A 98 7.79 18.91 0.66
CA ALA A 98 9.08 19.58 0.53
C ALA A 98 9.72 19.88 1.89
N SER A 99 8.91 20.05 2.93
CA SER A 99 9.32 20.36 4.30
C SER A 99 9.56 19.12 5.18
N LEU A 100 9.70 17.93 4.58
CA LEU A 100 10.01 16.73 5.37
C LEU A 100 11.40 16.85 6.00
N ASP A 101 11.47 16.62 7.30
CA ASP A 101 12.72 16.31 7.98
C ASP A 101 13.07 14.85 7.71
N LEU A 102 14.19 14.63 7.01
CA LEU A 102 14.62 13.31 6.57
C LEU A 102 15.83 12.80 7.35
N ASP A 103 16.36 13.56 8.31
CA ASP A 103 17.60 13.25 9.02
C ASP A 103 17.45 11.97 9.85
N GLU A 104 16.26 11.76 10.43
CA GLU A 104 15.91 10.59 11.23
C GLU A 104 15.37 9.41 10.40
N VAL A 105 15.28 9.56 9.06
CA VAL A 105 14.80 8.50 8.18
C VAL A 105 15.96 7.61 7.75
N GLN A 106 16.05 6.44 8.38
CA GLN A 106 17.10 5.46 8.11
C GLN A 106 16.86 4.74 6.79
N GLY A 107 17.93 4.58 6.00
CA GLY A 107 17.88 3.82 4.75
C GLY A 107 16.97 4.41 3.68
N LEU A 108 16.76 5.73 3.71
CA LEU A 108 15.94 6.44 2.73
C LEU A 108 16.45 6.17 1.31
N ARG A 109 15.58 5.64 0.44
CA ARG A 109 15.89 5.39 -0.97
C ARG A 109 14.67 5.50 -1.85
N GLU A 110 14.88 5.89 -3.10
CA GLU A 110 13.86 5.81 -4.14
C GLU A 110 13.75 4.35 -4.64
N ILE A 111 12.52 3.89 -4.89
CA ILE A 111 12.26 2.63 -5.56
C ILE A 111 12.36 2.87 -7.07
N GLU A 112 13.30 2.18 -7.72
CA GLU A 112 13.44 2.18 -9.18
C GLU A 112 12.36 1.31 -9.85
N ALA A 113 11.11 1.76 -9.76
CA ALA A 113 9.99 1.18 -10.47
C ALA A 113 8.98 2.26 -10.85
N GLU A 114 8.31 2.07 -11.96
CA GLU A 114 7.27 3.00 -12.38
C GLU A 114 6.03 2.79 -11.52
N PHE A 115 5.52 3.83 -10.88
CA PHE A 115 4.22 3.81 -10.20
C PHE A 115 3.29 4.82 -10.87
N TYR A 116 2.06 4.41 -11.18
CA TYR A 116 1.08 5.26 -11.84
C TYR A 116 -0.22 5.25 -11.07
N SER A 117 -0.89 6.41 -11.05
CA SER A 117 -2.20 6.58 -10.45
C SER A 117 -3.12 7.32 -11.38
N TYR A 118 -4.38 6.91 -11.43
CA TYR A 118 -5.36 7.59 -12.27
C TYR A 118 -5.90 8.83 -11.56
N PHE A 119 -5.79 9.98 -12.22
CA PHE A 119 -6.30 11.25 -11.71
C PHE A 119 -6.65 12.18 -12.87
N ASN A 120 -7.79 12.86 -12.77
CA ASN A 120 -8.30 13.80 -13.80
C ASN A 120 -8.26 13.24 -15.24
N GLY A 121 -8.66 11.99 -15.43
CA GLY A 121 -8.76 11.39 -16.76
C GLY A 121 -7.46 10.76 -17.30
N GLN A 122 -6.37 10.83 -16.55
CA GLN A 122 -5.03 10.47 -17.05
C GLN A 122 -4.24 9.65 -16.02
N LEU A 123 -3.29 8.84 -16.51
CA LEU A 123 -2.31 8.16 -15.68
C LEU A 123 -1.18 9.12 -15.31
N GLN A 124 -0.95 9.26 -14.00
CA GLN A 124 0.02 10.17 -13.43
C GLN A 124 1.13 9.38 -12.76
N GLY A 125 2.37 9.65 -13.16
CA GLY A 125 3.56 9.03 -12.56
C GLY A 125 3.81 9.48 -11.12
N ASN A 126 4.29 8.56 -10.30
CA ASN A 126 4.70 8.76 -8.92
C ASN A 126 6.10 8.19 -8.69
N ARG A 127 6.93 8.92 -7.93
CA ARG A 127 8.15 8.39 -7.33
C ARG A 127 7.84 7.92 -5.93
N ILE A 128 8.32 6.74 -5.58
CA ILE A 128 8.10 6.13 -4.27
C ILE A 128 9.41 6.08 -3.54
N TRP A 129 9.43 6.64 -2.34
CA TRP A 129 10.58 6.62 -1.46
C TRP A 129 10.26 5.77 -0.24
N THR A 130 11.21 4.95 0.20
CA THR A 130 11.05 4.12 1.39
C THR A 130 12.17 4.37 2.36
N GLY A 131 11.87 4.21 3.65
CA GLY A 131 12.83 4.31 4.73
C GLY A 131 12.26 3.72 6.01
N VAL A 132 12.96 3.90 7.10
CA VAL A 132 12.56 3.42 8.42
C VAL A 132 12.71 4.56 9.44
N VAL A 133 11.65 4.81 10.21
CA VAL A 133 11.63 5.80 11.29
C VAL A 133 11.26 5.07 12.58
N TYR A 134 12.17 5.10 13.57
CA TYR A 134 12.00 4.40 14.83
C TYR A 134 11.59 2.91 14.69
N GLY A 135 12.09 2.21 13.66
CA GLY A 135 11.73 0.82 13.38
C GLY A 135 10.39 0.63 12.65
N ILE A 136 9.68 1.70 12.31
CA ILE A 136 8.45 1.70 11.52
C ILE A 136 8.80 1.96 10.05
N GLY A 137 8.33 1.09 9.15
CA GLY A 137 8.53 1.26 7.72
C GLY A 137 7.72 2.46 7.22
N VAL A 138 8.38 3.45 6.63
CA VAL A 138 7.74 4.64 6.07
C VAL A 138 7.85 4.63 4.55
N THR A 139 6.78 5.03 3.89
CA THR A 139 6.73 5.22 2.44
C THR A 139 6.26 6.63 2.11
N PHE A 140 7.01 7.34 1.28
CA PHE A 140 6.66 8.66 0.79
C PHE A 140 6.27 8.61 -0.69
N ILE A 141 5.11 9.17 -1.01
CA ILE A 141 4.61 9.27 -2.37
C ILE A 141 4.85 10.67 -2.91
N GLN A 142 5.63 10.76 -3.98
CA GLN A 142 5.92 12.02 -4.67
C GLN A 142 5.28 12.02 -6.07
N PRO A 143 4.24 12.84 -6.30
CA PRO A 143 3.68 13.01 -7.64
C PRO A 143 4.70 13.64 -8.59
N VAL A 144 4.84 13.11 -9.80
CA VAL A 144 5.76 13.66 -10.82
C VAL A 144 5.13 14.86 -11.52
N HIS A 145 3.90 14.71 -12.02
CA HIS A 145 3.19 15.76 -12.78
C HIS A 145 2.53 16.79 -11.87
N TYR A 146 2.06 16.35 -10.70
CA TYR A 146 1.45 17.20 -9.68
C TYR A 146 2.42 17.52 -8.54
N SER A 147 3.70 17.72 -8.86
CA SER A 147 4.77 17.94 -7.85
C SER A 147 4.50 19.15 -6.95
N THR A 148 3.79 20.16 -7.46
CA THR A 148 3.36 21.35 -6.69
C THR A 148 2.31 21.06 -5.63
N PHE A 149 1.69 19.86 -5.61
CA PHE A 149 0.73 19.50 -4.57
C PHE A 149 1.38 19.40 -3.21
N PHE A 150 2.58 18.83 -3.09
CA PHE A 150 3.25 18.65 -1.78
C PHE A 150 4.52 19.49 -1.62
N THR A 151 4.87 20.28 -2.65
CA THR A 151 5.98 21.23 -2.63
C THR A 151 5.48 22.63 -2.25
N ARG A 152 4.90 22.78 -1.05
CA ARG A 152 4.33 24.04 -0.54
C ARG A 152 4.80 24.31 0.89
N GLU A 153 4.61 25.55 1.33
CA GLU A 153 5.01 26.02 2.66
C GLU A 153 4.19 25.36 3.80
N ARG A 154 2.87 25.23 3.62
CA ARG A 154 1.96 24.61 4.59
C ARG A 154 1.57 23.22 4.13
N LEU A 155 1.15 22.37 5.06
CA LEU A 155 0.65 21.02 4.74
C LEU A 155 -0.77 21.07 4.15
N TYR A 156 -1.64 21.86 4.78
CA TYR A 156 -3.05 22.05 4.44
C TYR A 156 -3.48 23.52 4.68
N GLY A 157 -4.73 23.82 4.40
CA GLY A 157 -5.33 25.16 4.39
C GLY A 157 -5.35 25.80 3.00
N TYR A 158 -5.20 25.02 1.92
CA TYR A 158 -5.26 25.53 0.55
C TYR A 158 -6.63 25.26 -0.10
N PRO A 159 -7.07 26.11 -1.05
CA PRO A 159 -8.35 25.91 -1.74
C PRO A 159 -8.49 24.57 -2.47
N ASP A 160 -7.37 23.97 -2.87
CA ASP A 160 -7.28 22.73 -3.63
C ASP A 160 -6.90 21.51 -2.76
N ASP A 161 -6.94 21.61 -1.43
CA ASP A 161 -6.58 20.50 -0.53
C ASP A 161 -7.38 19.23 -0.82
N PHE A 162 -8.67 19.37 -1.13
CA PHE A 162 -9.51 18.24 -1.48
C PHE A 162 -8.94 17.46 -2.68
N GLU A 163 -8.49 18.16 -3.72
CA GLU A 163 -7.89 17.53 -4.91
C GLU A 163 -6.54 16.90 -4.56
N ARG A 164 -5.69 17.62 -3.82
CA ARG A 164 -4.36 17.16 -3.40
C ARG A 164 -4.45 15.86 -2.61
N PHE A 165 -5.31 15.80 -1.62
CA PHE A 165 -5.43 14.64 -0.75
C PHE A 165 -6.27 13.51 -1.38
N SER A 166 -7.18 13.83 -2.30
CA SER A 166 -7.82 12.81 -3.15
C SER A 166 -6.81 12.12 -4.06
N TYR A 167 -5.89 12.88 -4.67
CA TYR A 167 -4.76 12.31 -5.44
C TYR A 167 -3.92 11.40 -4.56
N PHE A 168 -3.49 11.88 -3.39
CA PHE A 168 -2.63 11.10 -2.49
C PHE A 168 -3.31 9.82 -1.99
N SER A 169 -4.60 9.89 -1.64
CA SER A 169 -5.39 8.74 -1.23
C SER A 169 -5.44 7.68 -2.32
N ARG A 170 -5.66 8.11 -3.58
CA ARG A 170 -5.62 7.21 -4.74
C ARG A 170 -4.24 6.60 -4.94
N ALA A 171 -3.19 7.42 -4.89
CA ALA A 171 -1.83 6.96 -5.10
C ALA A 171 -1.35 5.99 -4.02
N SER A 172 -1.81 6.15 -2.78
CA SER A 172 -1.54 5.23 -1.67
C SER A 172 -2.13 3.84 -1.94
N LEU A 173 -3.37 3.77 -2.42
CA LEU A 173 -4.01 2.51 -2.79
C LEU A 173 -3.33 1.85 -4.00
N ASP A 174 -3.05 2.63 -5.06
CA ASP A 174 -2.32 2.12 -6.24
C ASP A 174 -0.93 1.58 -5.85
N TYR A 175 -0.23 2.25 -4.93
CA TYR A 175 1.04 1.77 -4.38
C TYR A 175 0.88 0.45 -3.63
N ILE A 176 -0.11 0.33 -2.74
CA ILE A 176 -0.36 -0.91 -1.98
C ILE A 176 -0.59 -2.09 -2.93
N VAL A 177 -1.44 -1.90 -3.94
CA VAL A 177 -1.72 -2.96 -4.93
C VAL A 177 -0.48 -3.29 -5.76
N LYS A 178 0.20 -2.28 -6.30
CA LYS A 178 1.34 -2.49 -7.20
C LYS A 178 2.56 -3.07 -6.49
N SER A 179 2.75 -2.74 -5.22
CA SER A 179 3.81 -3.33 -4.38
C SER A 179 3.48 -4.75 -3.91
N GLY A 180 2.28 -5.26 -4.19
CA GLY A 180 1.85 -6.60 -3.79
C GLY A 180 1.60 -6.73 -2.28
N LYS A 181 1.48 -5.61 -1.56
CA LYS A 181 1.18 -5.60 -0.13
C LYS A 181 -0.24 -6.07 0.13
N GLN A 182 -0.42 -6.89 1.16
CA GLN A 182 -1.71 -7.43 1.57
C GLN A 182 -1.96 -7.09 3.04
N PRO A 183 -2.21 -5.81 3.37
CA PRO A 183 -2.49 -5.42 4.75
C PRO A 183 -3.80 -6.05 5.22
N ASP A 184 -3.84 -6.50 6.47
CA ASP A 184 -5.07 -6.91 7.14
C ASP A 184 -5.93 -5.72 7.56
N VAL A 185 -5.27 -4.58 7.87
CA VAL A 185 -5.92 -3.36 8.32
C VAL A 185 -5.38 -2.15 7.56
N LEU A 186 -6.27 -1.38 6.96
CA LEU A 186 -5.99 -0.02 6.49
C LEU A 186 -6.56 0.97 7.49
N HIS A 187 -5.68 1.70 8.15
CA HIS A 187 -6.07 2.71 9.14
C HIS A 187 -5.80 4.10 8.58
N ILE A 188 -6.88 4.81 8.30
CA ILE A 188 -6.87 6.15 7.70
C ILE A 188 -7.06 7.20 8.79
N HIS A 189 -6.35 8.31 8.65
CA HIS A 189 -6.29 9.36 9.65
C HIS A 189 -6.77 10.70 9.06
N ASN A 190 -7.69 11.33 9.79
CA ASN A 190 -8.33 12.60 9.49
C ASN A 190 -9.05 12.68 8.13
N TRP A 191 -9.60 13.86 7.84
CA TRP A 191 -10.42 14.12 6.67
C TRP A 191 -9.61 14.03 5.36
N GLU A 192 -8.31 14.32 5.40
CA GLU A 192 -7.41 14.32 4.26
C GLU A 192 -7.38 12.93 3.59
N THR A 193 -7.39 11.87 4.39
CA THR A 193 -7.31 10.50 3.88
C THR A 193 -8.65 9.75 3.93
N ALA A 194 -9.73 10.42 4.32
CA ALA A 194 -11.05 9.80 4.50
C ALA A 194 -11.60 9.16 3.21
N ILE A 195 -11.24 9.70 2.04
CA ILE A 195 -11.70 9.18 0.73
C ILE A 195 -11.10 7.82 0.38
N VAL A 196 -10.03 7.37 1.05
CA VAL A 196 -9.44 6.03 0.85
C VAL A 196 -10.50 4.93 1.02
N GLY A 197 -11.39 5.06 2.01
CA GLY A 197 -12.44 4.07 2.29
C GLY A 197 -13.37 3.82 1.09
N PRO A 198 -14.15 4.81 0.63
CA PRO A 198 -15.04 4.64 -0.53
C PRO A 198 -14.25 4.29 -1.80
N LEU A 199 -13.07 4.88 -2.01
CA LEU A 199 -12.25 4.62 -3.18
C LEU A 199 -11.76 3.16 -3.26
N PHE A 200 -11.42 2.56 -2.12
CA PHE A 200 -11.04 1.16 -2.04
C PHE A 200 -12.17 0.24 -2.52
N TRP A 201 -13.38 0.45 -2.03
CA TRP A 201 -14.53 -0.39 -2.37
C TRP A 201 -14.93 -0.28 -3.84
N ASP A 202 -14.83 0.92 -4.41
CA ASP A 202 -15.22 1.17 -5.80
C ASP A 202 -14.20 0.60 -6.80
N VAL A 203 -12.90 0.78 -6.53
CA VAL A 203 -11.85 0.52 -7.52
C VAL A 203 -10.99 -0.70 -7.20
N PHE A 204 -10.68 -0.95 -5.93
CA PHE A 204 -9.59 -1.84 -5.52
C PHE A 204 -10.05 -3.16 -4.88
N VAL A 205 -11.32 -3.30 -4.52
CA VAL A 205 -11.86 -4.50 -3.86
C VAL A 205 -11.63 -5.80 -4.63
N LYS A 206 -11.50 -5.73 -5.97
CA LYS A 206 -11.22 -6.90 -6.83
C LYS A 206 -9.73 -7.21 -6.97
N GLN A 207 -8.87 -6.28 -6.60
CA GLN A 207 -7.41 -6.37 -6.75
C GLN A 207 -6.71 -6.78 -5.46
N VAL A 208 -7.37 -6.59 -4.32
CA VAL A 208 -6.83 -6.91 -2.98
C VAL A 208 -7.75 -7.91 -2.27
N GLN A 209 -7.18 -8.70 -1.35
CA GLN A 209 -7.91 -9.70 -0.59
C GLN A 209 -9.14 -9.09 0.14
N LEU A 210 -10.29 -9.78 0.11
CA LEU A 210 -11.56 -9.35 0.70
C LEU A 210 -11.59 -9.24 2.25
N ARG A 211 -10.45 -9.33 2.93
CA ARG A 211 -10.37 -9.36 4.40
C ARG A 211 -9.85 -8.07 5.04
N ILE A 212 -9.61 -7.04 4.24
CA ILE A 212 -9.12 -5.75 4.76
C ILE A 212 -10.17 -5.10 5.64
N LYS A 213 -9.78 -4.74 6.86
CA LYS A 213 -10.56 -3.92 7.78
C LYS A 213 -10.17 -2.45 7.64
N PHE A 214 -11.16 -1.58 7.58
CA PHE A 214 -10.94 -0.13 7.59
C PHE A 214 -11.15 0.42 9.00
N ILE A 215 -10.20 1.22 9.47
CA ILE A 215 -10.33 2.01 10.68
C ILE A 215 -10.14 3.47 10.28
N CYS A 216 -11.07 4.33 10.68
CA CYS A 216 -10.97 5.77 10.47
C CYS A 216 -10.86 6.46 11.83
N SER A 217 -9.89 7.34 11.99
CA SER A 217 -9.72 8.16 13.20
C SER A 217 -9.64 9.62 12.82
N MET A 218 -10.50 10.44 13.44
CA MET A 218 -10.57 11.89 13.24
C MET A 218 -10.14 12.56 14.53
N TYR A 219 -9.16 13.47 14.44
CA TYR A 219 -8.58 14.22 15.56
C TYR A 219 -8.87 15.71 15.45
#